data_AF-A0A967NX49-F1
#
_entry.id   AF-A0A967NX49-F1
#
_cell.length_a   1.000
_cell.length_b   1.000
_cell.length_c   1.000
_cell.angle_alpha   90.00
_cell.angle_beta   90.00
_cell.angle_gamma   90.00
#
_symmetry.space_group_name_H-M   'P 1'
#
loop_
_entity.id
_entity.type
_entity.pdbx_description
1 polymer ?
#
loop_
_entity_poly.entity_id
_entity_poly.type
_entity_poly.pdbx_seq_one_letter_code
_entity_poly.pdbx_strand_id
1 'polypeptide(L)'
;GKIIKKAGFQQEMVYGNGLISVEWYASVREVVLGLEKNIYAGTDYRLWMVACGVAFHLVASLWPYLAIFITSGVAQWLYAATVMVITIIAADNARLHGLKPWYALGFPLTIGLFVFIIIRSVYCNLIQGGIYWRGTFYTLEKLRKNKI
;
A
#
# COMPACT_ATOMS: atom_id res chain seq x y z
N GLY A 1 -19.22 5.30 -0.81
CA GLY A 1 -18.49 4.29 -0.02
C GLY A 1 -18.91 4.27 1.44
N LYS A 2 -18.13 4.88 2.34
CA LYS A 2 -18.32 4.79 3.80
C LYS A 2 -19.73 5.17 4.29
N ILE A 3 -20.29 6.28 3.82
CA ILE A 3 -21.67 6.72 4.17
C ILE A 3 -22.72 5.70 3.68
N ILE A 4 -22.61 5.24 2.43
CA ILE A 4 -23.51 4.25 1.81
C ILE A 4 -23.56 2.97 2.67
N LYS A 5 -22.39 2.43 3.05
CA LYS A 5 -22.29 1.24 3.90
C LYS A 5 -22.83 1.47 5.30
N LYS A 6 -22.57 2.63 5.92
CA LYS A 6 -23.11 2.98 7.24
C LYS A 6 -24.64 3.09 7.23
N ALA A 7 -25.23 3.47 6.11
CA ALA A 7 -26.67 3.54 5.92
C ALA A 7 -27.32 2.18 5.58
N GLY A 8 -26.55 1.07 5.61
CA GLY A 8 -27.08 -0.28 5.38
C GLY A 8 -27.26 -0.67 3.91
N PHE A 9 -26.90 0.21 2.98
CA PHE A 9 -27.01 -0.08 1.54
C PHE A 9 -25.89 -1.01 1.06
N GLN A 10 -26.18 -1.69 -0.05
CA GLN A 10 -25.22 -2.50 -0.77
C GLN A 10 -24.51 -1.64 -1.84
N GLN A 11 -23.24 -1.96 -2.10
CA GLN A 11 -22.44 -1.30 -3.13
C GLN A 11 -21.82 -2.40 -3.98
N GLU A 12 -22.00 -2.32 -5.29
CA GLU A 12 -21.33 -3.19 -6.25
C GLU A 12 -20.09 -2.49 -6.82
N MET A 13 -19.12 -3.30 -7.24
CA MET A 13 -17.91 -2.85 -7.93
C MET A 13 -17.80 -3.64 -9.23
N VAL A 14 -17.60 -2.93 -10.33
CA VAL A 14 -17.41 -3.52 -11.65
C VAL A 14 -16.07 -3.05 -12.20
N TYR A 15 -15.37 -3.93 -12.92
CA TYR A 15 -14.10 -3.58 -13.55
C TYR A 15 -14.33 -2.74 -14.80
N GLY A 16 -13.79 -1.53 -14.81
CA GLY A 16 -13.79 -0.63 -15.97
C GLY A 16 -12.56 -0.77 -16.86
N ASN A 17 -11.91 -1.94 -16.87
CA ASN A 17 -10.67 -2.16 -17.62
C ASN A 17 -10.88 -1.88 -19.11
N GLY A 18 -10.02 -1.04 -19.70
CA GLY A 18 -10.10 -0.65 -21.10
C GLY A 18 -11.09 0.46 -21.43
N LEU A 19 -11.86 0.97 -20.46
CA LEU A 19 -12.81 2.08 -20.69
C LEU A 19 -12.13 3.45 -20.62
N ILE A 20 -11.34 3.67 -19.57
CA ILE A 20 -10.64 4.95 -19.31
C ILE A 20 -9.27 4.63 -18.70
N SER A 21 -8.24 5.34 -19.14
CA SER A 21 -6.90 5.32 -18.54
C SER A 21 -6.46 6.76 -18.25
N VAL A 22 -5.85 6.96 -17.08
CA VAL A 22 -5.28 8.23 -16.66
C VAL A 22 -3.92 7.93 -16.07
N GLU A 23 -2.90 8.70 -16.44
CA GLU A 23 -1.61 8.65 -15.76
C GLU A 23 -1.74 9.34 -14.40
N TRP A 24 -1.69 8.55 -13.32
CA TRP A 24 -1.76 9.10 -11.96
C TRP A 24 -0.45 9.74 -11.53
N TYR A 25 0.68 9.15 -11.94
CA TYR A 25 2.03 9.58 -11.59
C TYR A 25 2.98 9.26 -12.75
N ALA A 26 3.78 10.25 -13.18
CA ALA A 26 4.75 10.09 -14.25
C ALA A 26 6.11 9.57 -13.74
N SER A 27 6.33 9.54 -12.43
CA SER A 27 7.61 9.13 -11.83
C SER A 27 7.46 8.48 -10.44
N VAL A 28 8.47 7.72 -10.03
CA VAL A 28 8.55 7.15 -8.67
C VAL A 28 8.51 8.25 -7.60
N ARG A 29 9.14 9.40 -7.87
CA ARG A 29 9.11 10.55 -6.96
C ARG A 29 7.70 11.08 -6.77
N GLU A 30 6.92 11.18 -7.85
CA GLU A 30 5.52 11.59 -7.77
C GLU A 30 4.66 10.57 -7.02
N VAL A 31 4.90 9.26 -7.20
CA VAL A 31 4.24 8.21 -6.40
C VAL A 31 4.52 8.42 -4.91
N VAL A 32 5.80 8.62 -4.53
CA VAL A 32 6.20 8.86 -3.14
C VAL A 32 5.49 10.09 -2.58
N LEU A 33 5.57 11.23 -3.26
CA LEU A 33 4.99 12.50 -2.80
C LEU A 33 3.45 12.49 -2.79
N GLY A 34 2.84 11.76 -3.72
CA GLY A 34 1.39 11.61 -3.81
C GLY A 34 0.84 10.75 -2.68
N LEU A 35 1.45 9.59 -2.45
CA LEU A 35 1.03 8.66 -1.40
C LEU A 35 1.39 9.16 0.01
N GLU A 36 2.49 9.90 0.17
CA GLU A 36 2.91 10.53 1.44
C GLU A 36 1.76 11.31 2.10
N LYS A 37 0.91 11.97 1.30
CA LYS A 37 -0.20 12.80 1.80
C LYS A 37 -1.40 11.98 2.30
N ASN A 38 -1.55 10.74 1.82
CA ASN A 38 -2.79 9.98 1.96
C ASN A 38 -2.67 8.77 2.89
N ILE A 39 -1.48 8.14 2.97
CA ILE A 39 -1.33 6.86 3.67
C ILE A 39 -1.69 6.97 5.15
N TYR A 40 -1.19 7.98 5.87
CA TYR A 40 -1.49 8.10 7.30
C TYR A 40 -2.97 8.43 7.58
N ALA A 41 -3.65 9.08 6.63
CA ALA A 41 -5.10 9.30 6.71
C ALA A 41 -5.87 7.97 6.61
N GLY A 42 -5.38 7.03 5.81
CA GLY A 42 -5.96 5.68 5.67
C GLY A 42 -5.96 4.86 6.96
N THR A 43 -5.13 5.20 7.94
CA THR A 43 -5.10 4.58 9.27
C THR A 43 -5.79 5.43 10.34
N ASP A 44 -6.65 6.37 9.95
CA ASP A 44 -7.28 7.36 10.84
C ASP A 44 -6.26 8.11 11.71
N TYR A 45 -5.04 8.33 11.20
CA TYR A 45 -3.93 8.96 11.92
C TYR A 45 -3.55 8.23 13.24
N ARG A 46 -3.74 6.91 13.28
CA ARG A 46 -3.39 6.05 14.42
C ARG A 46 -2.03 5.42 14.19
N LEU A 47 -1.05 5.77 15.02
CA LEU A 47 0.33 5.30 14.88
C LEU A 47 0.46 3.79 15.03
N TRP A 48 -0.30 3.17 15.95
CA TRP A 48 -0.26 1.73 16.16
C TRP A 48 -0.72 0.95 14.91
N MET A 49 -1.73 1.45 14.19
CA MET A 49 -2.18 0.83 12.94
C MET A 49 -1.09 0.92 11.87
N VAL A 50 -0.35 2.03 11.83
CA VAL A 50 0.80 2.16 10.93
C VAL A 50 1.90 1.16 11.32
N ALA A 51 2.24 1.05 12.60
CA ALA A 51 3.23 0.10 13.07
C ALA A 51 2.84 -1.36 12.71
N CYS A 52 1.57 -1.73 12.92
CA CYS A 52 1.04 -3.02 12.49
C CYS A 52 1.14 -3.21 10.97
N GLY A 53 0.79 -2.20 10.17
CA GLY A 53 0.89 -2.27 8.71
C GLY A 53 2.32 -2.43 8.22
N VAL A 54 3.27 -1.68 8.79
CA VAL A 54 4.70 -1.81 8.50
C VAL A 54 5.20 -3.20 8.87
N ALA A 55 4.89 -3.68 10.08
CA ALA A 55 5.28 -5.02 10.52
C ALA A 55 4.69 -6.11 9.61
N PHE A 56 3.42 -5.97 9.22
CA PHE A 56 2.78 -6.89 8.28
C PHE A 56 3.51 -6.93 6.94
N HIS A 57 3.82 -5.78 6.33
CA HIS A 57 4.54 -5.76 5.06
C HIS A 57 5.96 -6.33 5.17
N LEU A 58 6.66 -6.05 6.27
CA LEU A 58 8.00 -6.59 6.48
C LEU A 58 7.98 -8.12 6.68
N VAL A 59 7.08 -8.63 7.53
CA VAL A 59 7.06 -10.05 7.92
C VAL A 59 6.27 -10.92 6.95
N ALA A 60 5.09 -10.48 6.52
CA ALA A 60 4.24 -11.30 5.65
C ALA A 60 4.59 -11.16 4.17
N SER A 61 5.11 -10.00 3.74
CA SER A 61 5.34 -9.73 2.31
C SER A 61 6.82 -9.74 1.91
N LEU A 62 7.74 -9.26 2.77
CA LEU A 62 9.16 -9.15 2.41
C LEU A 62 10.02 -10.29 2.96
N TRP A 63 9.81 -10.68 4.22
CA TRP A 63 10.58 -11.73 4.88
C TRP A 63 10.63 -13.07 4.13
N PRO A 64 9.53 -13.58 3.51
CA PRO A 64 9.60 -14.85 2.78
C PRO A 64 10.68 -14.89 1.70
N TYR A 65 10.98 -13.75 1.06
CA TYR A 65 12.04 -13.64 0.06
C TYR A 65 13.43 -13.78 0.67
N LEU A 66 13.67 -13.17 1.83
CA LEU A 66 14.95 -13.28 2.54
C LEU A 66 15.12 -14.66 3.19
N ALA A 67 14.03 -15.22 3.72
CA ALA A 67 14.03 -16.47 4.46
C ALA A 67 14.48 -17.68 3.61
N ILE A 68 14.27 -17.66 2.29
CA ILE A 68 14.77 -18.70 1.37
C ILE A 68 16.30 -18.85 1.46
N PHE A 69 17.02 -17.76 1.72
CA PHE A 69 18.49 -17.76 1.79
C PHE A 69 19.03 -17.96 3.21
N ILE A 70 18.16 -17.83 4.23
CA ILE A 70 18.54 -17.89 5.65
C ILE A 70 18.16 -19.23 6.27
N THR A 71 17.06 -19.82 5.81
CA THR A 71 16.52 -21.08 6.35
C THR A 71 16.96 -22.28 5.52
N SER A 72 16.84 -23.47 6.10
CA SER A 72 17.21 -24.74 5.46
C SER A 72 16.14 -25.82 5.69
N GLY A 73 16.23 -26.92 4.94
CA GLY A 73 15.32 -28.05 5.07
C GLY A 73 13.87 -27.71 4.67
N VAL A 74 12.90 -28.26 5.41
CA VAL A 74 11.47 -28.09 5.10
C VAL A 74 11.05 -26.62 5.14
N ALA A 75 11.57 -25.82 6.08
CA ALA A 75 11.25 -24.41 6.19
C ALA A 75 11.60 -23.62 4.93
N GLN A 76 12.77 -23.88 4.34
CA GLN A 76 13.22 -23.24 3.11
C GLN A 76 12.25 -23.49 1.95
N TRP A 77 11.78 -24.74 1.81
CA TRP A 77 10.81 -25.12 0.79
C TRP A 77 9.44 -24.47 1.00
N LEU A 78 8.99 -24.34 2.25
CA LEU A 78 7.75 -23.61 2.57
C LEU A 78 7.85 -22.13 2.20
N TYR A 79 8.98 -21.47 2.46
CA TYR A 79 9.20 -20.08 2.05
C TYR A 79 9.31 -19.93 0.53
N ALA A 80 9.96 -20.87 -0.16
CA ALA A 80 10.01 -20.91 -1.62
C ALA A 80 8.61 -21.06 -2.23
N ALA A 81 7.78 -21.94 -1.69
CA ALA A 81 6.38 -22.10 -2.11
C ALA A 81 5.56 -20.82 -1.84
N THR A 82 5.78 -20.17 -0.69
CA THR A 82 5.11 -18.89 -0.36
C THR A 82 5.47 -17.80 -1.37
N VAL A 83 6.75 -17.63 -1.70
CA VAL A 83 7.20 -16.67 -2.71
C VAL A 83 6.63 -16.99 -4.09
N MET A 84 6.56 -18.27 -4.45
CA MET A 84 5.93 -18.70 -5.70
C MET A 84 4.45 -18.29 -5.76
N VAL A 85 3.67 -18.53 -4.71
CA VAL A 85 2.26 -18.14 -4.65
C VAL A 85 2.09 -16.63 -4.74
N ILE A 86 2.88 -15.85 -4.00
CA ILE A 86 2.86 -14.38 -4.08
C ILE A 86 3.16 -13.92 -5.51
N THR A 87 4.17 -14.52 -6.15
CA THR A 87 4.58 -14.16 -7.52
C THR A 87 3.48 -14.48 -8.53
N ILE A 88 2.81 -15.63 -8.40
CA ILE A 88 1.69 -16.01 -9.27
C ILE A 88 0.53 -15.02 -9.13
N ILE A 89 0.14 -14.68 -7.90
CA ILE A 89 -0.94 -13.71 -7.64
C ILE A 89 -0.58 -12.33 -8.22
N ALA A 90 0.65 -11.87 -8.01
CA ALA A 90 1.11 -10.60 -8.56
C ALA A 90 1.15 -10.60 -10.10
N ALA A 91 1.57 -11.71 -10.70
CA ALA A 91 1.61 -11.86 -12.16
C ALA A 91 0.20 -11.91 -12.77
N ASP A 92 -0.73 -12.58 -12.10
CA ASP A 92 -2.14 -12.61 -12.49
C ASP A 92 -2.79 -11.23 -12.39
N ASN A 93 -2.54 -10.51 -11.29
CA ASN A 93 -3.01 -9.14 -11.12
C ASN A 93 -2.43 -8.21 -12.21
N ALA A 94 -1.15 -8.35 -12.54
CA ALA A 94 -0.54 -7.60 -13.64
C ALA A 94 -1.28 -7.87 -14.97
N ARG A 95 -1.59 -9.13 -15.28
CA ARG A 95 -2.37 -9.49 -16.50
C ARG A 95 -3.77 -8.89 -16.49
N LEU A 96 -4.47 -8.96 -15.35
CA LEU A 96 -5.80 -8.40 -15.19
C LEU A 96 -5.83 -6.90 -15.52
N HIS A 97 -4.74 -6.19 -15.20
CA HIS A 97 -4.58 -4.76 -15.49
C HIS A 97 -3.86 -4.46 -16.82
N GLY A 98 -3.67 -5.46 -17.70
CA GLY A 98 -3.03 -5.27 -19.01
C GLY A 98 -1.52 -5.02 -18.96
N LEU A 99 -0.87 -5.32 -17.84
CA LEU A 99 0.56 -5.18 -17.62
C LEU A 99 1.31 -6.49 -17.92
N LYS A 100 2.64 -6.40 -18.07
CA LYS A 100 3.47 -7.56 -18.32
C LYS A 100 3.60 -8.40 -17.03
N PRO A 101 3.37 -9.74 -17.08
CA PRO A 101 3.38 -10.59 -15.87
C PRO A 101 4.70 -10.57 -15.11
N TRP A 102 5.82 -10.38 -15.81
CA TRP A 102 7.14 -10.36 -15.19
C TRP A 102 7.37 -9.17 -14.26
N TYR A 103 6.50 -8.14 -14.29
CA TYR A 103 6.51 -7.07 -13.30
C TYR A 103 6.35 -7.59 -11.86
N ALA A 104 5.77 -8.79 -11.69
CA ALA A 104 5.71 -9.48 -10.40
C ALA A 104 7.08 -9.69 -9.74
N LEU A 105 8.17 -9.80 -10.52
CA LEU A 105 9.53 -9.92 -9.99
C LEU A 105 9.97 -8.67 -9.21
N GLY A 106 9.38 -7.51 -9.50
CA GLY A 106 9.60 -6.27 -8.77
C GLY A 106 8.88 -6.20 -7.42
N PHE A 107 8.02 -7.17 -7.09
CA PHE A 107 7.20 -7.16 -5.88
C PHE A 107 7.99 -6.88 -4.58
N PRO A 108 9.08 -7.59 -4.24
CA PRO A 108 9.82 -7.33 -2.99
C PRO A 108 10.38 -5.90 -2.93
N LEU A 109 10.85 -5.36 -4.05
CA LEU A 109 11.32 -3.98 -4.14
C LEU A 109 10.17 -2.99 -3.91
N THR A 110 9.00 -3.23 -4.50
CA THR A 110 7.84 -2.36 -4.33
C THR A 110 7.29 -2.37 -2.90
N ILE A 111 7.35 -3.50 -2.20
CA ILE A 111 6.98 -3.58 -0.77
C ILE A 111 7.95 -2.76 0.08
N GLY A 112 9.26 -2.86 -0.17
CA GLY A 112 10.26 -2.03 0.51
C GLY A 112 10.01 -0.53 0.29
N LEU A 113 9.75 -0.13 -0.97
CA LEU A 113 9.37 1.24 -1.31
C LEU A 113 8.07 1.66 -0.59
N PHE A 114 7.06 0.81 -0.56
CA PHE A 114 5.79 1.11 0.09
C PHE A 114 5.96 1.31 1.60
N VAL A 115 6.74 0.46 2.28
CA VAL A 115 7.10 0.64 3.70
C VAL A 115 7.81 1.97 3.93
N PHE A 116 8.76 2.33 3.07
CA PHE A 116 9.42 3.63 3.12
C PHE A 116 8.41 4.78 3.00
N ILE A 117 7.47 4.72 2.05
CA ILE A 117 6.44 5.75 1.87
C ILE A 117 5.52 5.83 3.10
N ILE A 118 5.15 4.70 3.69
CA ILE A 118 4.34 4.67 4.92
C ILE A 118 5.05 5.41 6.06
N ILE A 119 6.31 5.06 6.33
CA ILE A 119 7.10 5.68 7.40
C ILE A 119 7.28 7.18 7.12
N ARG A 120 7.61 7.54 5.88
CA ARG A 120 7.76 8.92 5.44
C ARG A 120 6.46 9.72 5.59
N SER A 121 5.32 9.14 5.23
CA SER A 121 3.99 9.75 5.39
C SER A 121 3.74 10.16 6.83
N VAL A 122 3.99 9.25 7.78
CA VAL A 122 3.84 9.53 9.22
C VAL A 122 4.82 10.60 9.66
N TYR A 123 6.10 10.45 9.32
CA TYR A 123 7.15 11.39 9.72
C TYR A 123 6.82 12.82 9.26
N CYS A 124 6.51 13.01 7.97
CA CYS A 124 6.17 14.31 7.42
C CYS A 124 4.90 14.89 8.05
N ASN A 125 3.85 14.09 8.27
CA ASN A 125 2.62 14.54 8.93
C ASN A 125 2.87 15.01 10.36
N LEU A 126 3.70 14.29 11.13
CA LEU A 126 3.98 14.62 12.53
C LEU A 126 4.87 15.86 12.65
N ILE A 127 5.89 15.99 11.80
CA ILE A 127 6.77 17.17 11.78
C ILE A 127 6.03 18.43 11.33
N GLN A 128 5.19 18.32 10.28
CA GLN A 128 4.42 19.46 9.77
C GLN A 128 3.19 19.76 10.62
N GLY A 129 2.74 18.84 11.47
CA GLY A 129 1.51 18.97 12.25
C GLY A 129 0.23 18.89 11.42
N GLY A 130 0.28 18.34 10.20
CA GLY A 130 -0.83 18.33 9.24
C GLY A 130 -0.41 17.95 7.82
N ILE A 131 -1.30 18.22 6.85
CA ILE A 131 -1.02 18.03 5.42
C ILE A 131 -1.44 19.25 4.60
N TYR A 132 -0.72 19.49 3.51
CA TYR A 132 -1.17 20.39 2.45
C TYR A 132 -1.97 19.61 1.40
N TRP A 133 -3.20 20.05 1.17
CA TRP A 133 -4.07 19.48 0.15
C TRP A 133 -4.68 20.60 -0.70
N ARG A 134 -4.42 20.56 -2.01
CA ARG A 134 -4.90 21.56 -2.99
C ARG A 134 -4.67 23.02 -2.54
N GLY A 135 -3.48 23.30 -2.02
CA GLY A 135 -3.08 24.63 -1.55
C GLY A 135 -3.60 25.03 -0.17
N THR A 136 -4.41 24.19 0.50
CA THR A 136 -4.91 24.45 1.86
C THR A 136 -4.20 23.56 2.87
N PHE A 137 -3.81 24.14 4.02
CA PHE A 137 -3.22 23.40 5.13
C PHE A 137 -4.29 22.87 6.07
N TYR A 138 -4.26 21.57 6.33
CA TYR A 138 -5.17 20.88 7.25
C TYR A 138 -4.39 20.37 8.46
N THR A 139 -4.71 20.89 9.64
CA THR A 139 -4.05 20.45 10.88
C THR A 139 -4.44 19.03 11.24
N LEU A 140 -3.48 18.30 11.83
CA LEU A 140 -3.69 16.92 12.28
C LEU A 140 -4.82 16.81 13.30
N GLU A 141 -5.01 17.84 14.14
CA GLU A 141 -6.13 17.91 15.08
C GLU A 141 -7.50 17.93 14.36
N LYS A 142 -7.66 18.81 13.36
CA LYS A 142 -8.90 18.88 12.57
C LYS A 142 -9.16 17.57 11.83
N LEU A 143 -8.13 16.99 11.24
CA LEU A 143 -8.22 15.73 10.50
C LEU A 143 -8.63 14.56 11.40
N ARG A 144 -8.05 14.47 12.60
CA ARG A 144 -8.43 13.44 13.60
C ARG A 144 -9.85 13.59 14.13
N LYS A 145 -10.38 14.81 14.20
CA LYS A 145 -11.76 15.09 14.60
C LYS A 145 -12.76 14.80 13.49
N ASN A 146 -12.35 14.81 12.23
CA ASN A 146 -13.21 14.56 11.08
C ASN A 146 -13.60 13.08 10.95
N LYS A 147 -14.55 12.66 11.78
CA LYS A 147 -15.09 11.30 11.80
C LYS A 147 -16.48 11.30 11.21
N ILE A 148 -16.64 10.61 10.09
CA ILE A 148 -17.94 10.17 9.54
C ILE A 148 -18.33 8.89 10.23
#